data_AF-A0A9N9QQR5-F1
#
_entry.id   AF-A0A9N9QQR5-F1
#
_cell.length_a   1.000
_cell.length_b   1.000
_cell.length_c   1.000
_cell.angle_alpha   90.00
_cell.angle_beta   90.00
_cell.angle_gamma   90.00
#
_symmetry.space_group_name_H-M   'P 1'
#
loop_
_entity.id
_entity.type
_entity.pdbx_description
1 polymer ?
#
loop_
_entity_poly.entity_id
_entity_poly.type
_entity_poly.pdbx_seq_one_letter_code
_entity_poly.pdbx_strand_id
1 'polypeptide(L)'
;MYGYKTLKDVNSARLATFMKTYKIEDNEAILKTKSNFEGSALPPCKSELYQHFLRALHIVQMWSHASQHITTITSPIDYDWQEEDGKYISKWFDGEQLPDLQDITDDLPKI
;
A
#
# COMPACT_ATOMS: atom_id res chain seq x y z
N MET A 1 1.12 -4.92 15.64
CA MET A 1 0.89 -4.73 14.20
C MET A 1 2.24 -4.72 13.48
N TYR A 2 2.43 -5.43 12.36
CA TYR A 2 3.71 -5.45 11.59
C TYR A 2 4.99 -5.65 12.43
N GLY A 3 4.96 -6.57 13.41
CA GLY A 3 6.09 -6.83 14.31
C GLY A 3 6.23 -5.89 15.52
N TYR A 4 5.48 -4.78 15.57
CA TYR A 4 5.42 -3.89 16.73
C TYR A 4 4.36 -4.35 17.74
N LYS A 5 4.76 -4.54 19.01
CA LYS A 5 3.87 -5.02 20.08
C LYS A 5 2.97 -3.93 20.68
N THR A 6 3.48 -2.70 20.75
CA THR A 6 2.82 -1.56 21.40
C THR A 6 2.05 -0.67 20.42
N LEU A 7 2.40 -0.69 19.13
CA LEU A 7 1.73 0.11 18.10
C LEU A 7 0.42 -0.55 17.67
N LYS A 8 -0.67 0.20 17.80
CA LYS A 8 -2.02 -0.20 17.40
C LYS A 8 -2.48 0.44 16.08
N ASP A 9 -1.80 1.49 15.66
CA ASP A 9 -2.11 2.25 14.45
C ASP A 9 -1.12 1.93 13.31
N VAL A 10 -1.64 1.94 12.07
CA VAL A 10 -0.86 1.62 10.85
C VAL A 10 0.08 2.75 10.50
N ASN A 11 -0.33 4.02 10.63
CA ASN A 11 0.52 5.18 10.31
C ASN A 11 1.68 5.28 11.30
N SER A 12 1.42 5.07 12.59
CA SER A 12 2.43 4.90 13.62
C SER A 12 3.44 3.79 13.28
N ALA A 13 2.96 2.64 12.79
CA ALA A 13 3.83 1.55 12.35
C ALA A 13 4.62 1.91 11.07
N ARG A 14 4.03 2.66 10.14
CA ARG A 14 4.71 3.18 8.93
C ARG A 14 5.83 4.14 9.28
N LEU A 15 5.57 5.11 10.17
CA LEU A 15 6.58 6.03 10.67
C LEU A 15 7.71 5.30 11.40
N ALA A 16 7.37 4.38 12.32
CA ALA A 16 8.37 3.61 13.05
C ALA A 16 9.23 2.73 12.13
N THR A 17 8.63 2.18 11.07
CA THR A 17 9.35 1.39 10.05
C THR A 17 10.27 2.30 9.24
N PHE A 18 9.79 3.45 8.81
CA PHE A 18 10.59 4.45 8.10
C PHE A 18 11.82 4.89 8.90
N MET A 19 11.62 5.34 10.14
CA MET A 19 12.70 5.80 11.01
C MET A 19 13.74 4.69 11.26
N LYS A 20 13.27 3.45 11.48
CA LYS A 20 14.14 2.28 11.67
C LYS A 20 14.95 1.94 10.42
N THR A 21 14.32 1.92 9.25
CA THR A 21 14.95 1.53 7.98
C THR A 21 16.02 2.53 7.57
N TYR A 22 15.75 3.83 7.71
CA TYR A 22 16.67 4.88 7.28
C TYR A 22 17.59 5.42 8.37
N LYS A 23 17.50 4.88 9.61
CA LYS A 23 18.30 5.27 10.78
C LYS A 23 18.37 6.80 10.96
N ILE A 24 17.23 7.45 10.80
CA ILE A 24 17.14 8.90 10.86
C ILE A 24 17.18 9.30 12.34
N GLU A 25 18.36 9.77 12.77
CA GLU A 25 18.57 10.38 14.09
C GLU A 25 18.53 11.92 14.03
N ASP A 26 18.69 12.51 12.83
CA ASP A 26 18.78 13.97 12.63
C ASP A 26 18.15 14.42 11.28
N ASN A 27 17.54 15.62 11.26
CA ASN A 27 16.69 16.10 10.17
C ASN A 27 17.43 16.30 8.83
N GLU A 28 18.73 16.61 8.85
CA GLU A 28 19.52 16.80 7.62
C GLU A 28 19.82 15.49 6.87
N ALA A 29 19.77 14.35 7.56
CA ALA A 29 19.99 13.04 6.93
C ALA A 29 18.83 12.66 5.98
N ILE A 30 17.61 13.11 6.29
CA ILE A 30 16.38 12.81 5.53
C ILE A 30 16.50 13.27 4.07
N LEU A 31 17.11 14.44 3.84
CA LEU A 31 17.25 15.03 2.51
C LEU A 31 18.35 14.36 1.66
N LYS A 32 19.34 13.71 2.31
CA LYS A 32 20.47 13.03 1.63
C LYS A 32 20.16 11.57 1.25
N THR A 33 19.22 10.91 1.94
CA THR A 33 18.84 9.50 1.69
C THR A 33 17.91 9.33 0.47
N LYS A 34 17.88 10.32 -0.43
CA LYS A 34 17.01 10.39 -1.61
C LYS A 34 17.25 9.30 -2.67
N SER A 35 18.26 8.43 -2.53
CA SER A 35 18.64 7.59 -3.67
C SER A 35 17.79 6.34 -3.88
N ASN A 36 17.13 5.75 -2.88
CA ASN A 36 16.26 4.57 -3.09
C ASN A 36 15.25 4.39 -1.94
N PHE A 37 14.21 5.22 -1.90
CA PHE A 37 13.11 4.97 -0.97
C PHE A 37 12.30 3.74 -1.43
N GLU A 38 12.42 2.63 -0.72
CA GLU A 38 11.66 1.41 -1.00
C GLU A 38 10.37 1.41 -0.16
N GLY A 39 9.30 1.99 -0.68
CA GLY A 39 8.06 2.11 0.07
C GLY A 39 7.30 0.78 0.24
N SER A 40 7.64 -0.28 -0.51
CA SER A 40 7.17 -1.65 -0.26
C SER A 40 7.66 -2.23 1.07
N ALA A 41 8.70 -1.64 1.67
CA ALA A 41 9.17 -2.00 3.00
C ALA A 41 8.29 -1.43 4.12
N LEU A 42 7.39 -0.48 3.80
CA LEU A 42 6.44 0.07 4.76
C LEU A 42 5.20 -0.82 4.85
N PRO A 43 4.52 -0.87 6.02
CA PRO A 43 3.16 -1.35 6.09
C PRO A 43 2.27 -0.67 5.04
N PRO A 44 1.33 -1.39 4.39
CA PRO A 44 0.52 -0.83 3.30
C PRO A 44 -0.28 0.38 3.76
N CYS A 45 -0.35 1.41 2.91
CA CYS A 45 -1.27 2.52 3.13
C CYS A 45 -2.71 2.08 2.81
N LYS A 46 -3.69 2.94 3.14
CA LYS A 46 -5.11 2.65 2.87
C LYS A 46 -5.38 2.39 1.38
N SER A 47 -4.78 3.17 0.49
CA SER A 47 -4.92 3.01 -0.96
C SER A 47 -4.30 1.69 -1.42
N GLU A 48 -3.07 1.39 -1.02
CA GLU A 48 -2.40 0.14 -1.36
C GLU A 48 -3.20 -1.08 -0.89
N LEU A 49 -3.73 -1.05 0.34
CA LEU A 49 -4.59 -2.11 0.86
C LEU A 49 -5.87 -2.26 0.03
N TYR A 50 -6.49 -1.15 -0.38
CA TYR A 50 -7.70 -1.17 -1.19
C TYR A 50 -7.43 -1.77 -2.59
N GLN A 51 -6.33 -1.38 -3.24
CA GLN A 51 -5.94 -1.92 -4.54
C GLN A 51 -5.57 -3.41 -4.46
N HIS A 52 -4.93 -3.84 -3.38
CA HIS A 52 -4.70 -5.27 -3.12
C HIS A 52 -6.01 -6.03 -2.91
N PHE A 53 -6.96 -5.47 -2.17
CA PHE A 53 -8.27 -6.07 -1.94
C PHE A 53 -9.03 -6.24 -3.26
N LEU A 54 -9.07 -5.23 -4.12
CA LEU A 54 -9.73 -5.30 -5.43
C LEU A 54 -9.14 -6.41 -6.30
N ARG A 55 -7.81 -6.48 -6.41
CA ARG A 55 -7.16 -7.56 -7.19
C ARG A 55 -7.51 -8.95 -6.65
N ALA A 56 -7.47 -9.14 -5.33
CA ALA A 56 -7.82 -10.42 -4.71
C ALA A 56 -9.30 -10.77 -4.92
N LEU A 57 -10.20 -9.78 -4.81
CA LEU A 57 -11.63 -9.95 -5.03
C LEU A 57 -11.92 -10.41 -6.47
N HIS A 58 -11.26 -9.82 -7.46
CA HIS A 58 -11.39 -10.23 -8.85
C HIS A 58 -10.97 -11.69 -9.07
N ILE A 59 -9.83 -12.10 -8.52
CA ILE A 59 -9.34 -13.48 -8.60
C ILE A 59 -10.36 -14.43 -7.98
N VAL A 60 -10.88 -14.12 -6.79
CA VAL A 60 -11.88 -14.95 -6.11
C VAL A 60 -13.17 -15.04 -6.93
N GLN A 61 -13.66 -13.94 -7.48
CA GLN A 61 -14.85 -13.92 -8.33
C GLN A 61 -14.66 -14.73 -9.61
N MET A 62 -13.50 -14.63 -10.25
CA MET A 62 -13.18 -15.44 -11.43
C MET A 62 -13.24 -16.94 -11.09
N TRP A 63 -12.59 -17.35 -10.00
CA TRP A 63 -12.58 -18.76 -9.58
C TRP A 63 -13.93 -19.26 -9.06
N SER A 64 -14.72 -18.42 -8.38
CA SER A 64 -16.05 -18.80 -7.88
C SER A 64 -17.04 -19.09 -9.01
N HIS A 65 -16.85 -18.45 -10.17
CA HIS A 65 -17.68 -18.66 -11.36
C HIS A 65 -17.03 -19.58 -12.40
N ALA A 66 -15.83 -20.13 -12.14
CA ALA A 66 -15.10 -20.94 -13.12
C ALA A 66 -15.84 -22.23 -13.54
N SER A 67 -16.71 -22.76 -12.68
CA SER A 67 -17.56 -23.92 -12.97
C SER A 67 -18.92 -23.57 -13.56
N GLN A 68 -19.27 -22.28 -13.55
CA GLN A 68 -20.56 -21.78 -14.02
C GLN A 68 -20.36 -21.20 -15.42
N HIS A 69 -21.32 -21.41 -16.32
CA HIS A 69 -21.27 -20.86 -17.67
C HIS A 69 -21.67 -19.36 -17.69
N ILE A 70 -21.14 -18.59 -16.73
CA ILE A 70 -21.44 -17.17 -16.55
C ILE A 70 -20.58 -16.36 -17.50
N THR A 71 -21.25 -15.57 -18.34
CA THR A 71 -20.62 -14.65 -19.31
C THR A 71 -20.33 -13.26 -18.72
N THR A 72 -20.78 -13.00 -17.49
CA THR A 72 -20.67 -11.71 -16.81
C THR A 72 -19.50 -11.71 -15.82
N ILE A 73 -18.29 -11.97 -16.33
CA ILE A 73 -17.08 -11.72 -15.55
C ILE A 73 -16.88 -10.20 -15.54
N THR A 74 -16.84 -9.61 -14.36
CA THR A 74 -16.55 -8.18 -14.21
C THR A 74 -15.17 -7.85 -14.76
N SER A 75 -15.03 -6.71 -15.45
CA SER A 75 -13.77 -6.36 -16.13
C SER A 75 -12.60 -6.33 -15.14
N PRO A 76 -11.45 -6.95 -15.45
CA PRO A 76 -10.25 -6.84 -14.61
C PRO A 76 -9.84 -5.38 -14.37
N ILE A 77 -10.14 -4.50 -15.33
CA ILE A 77 -9.84 -3.06 -15.26
C ILE A 77 -10.54 -2.39 -14.07
N ASP A 78 -11.74 -2.84 -13.70
CA ASP A 78 -12.50 -2.32 -12.56
C ASP A 78 -11.91 -2.76 -11.20
N TYR A 79 -10.89 -3.63 -11.21
CA TYR A 79 -10.29 -4.25 -10.02
C TYR A 79 -8.76 -4.05 -9.97
N ASP A 80 -8.27 -2.89 -10.38
CA ASP A 80 -6.85 -2.52 -10.38
C ASP A 80 -5.94 -3.44 -11.22
N TRP A 81 -6.47 -3.96 -12.32
CA TRP A 81 -5.66 -4.49 -13.42
C TRP A 81 -5.56 -3.47 -14.55
N GLN A 82 -4.48 -3.53 -15.31
CA GLN A 82 -4.30 -2.74 -16.54
C GLN A 82 -3.92 -3.66 -17.68
N GLU A 83 -4.27 -3.25 -18.90
CA GLU A 83 -3.93 -4.00 -20.11
C GLU A 83 -2.61 -3.47 -20.68
N GLU A 84 -1.62 -4.36 -20.81
CA GLU A 84 -0.35 -4.11 -21.48
C GLU A 84 -0.06 -5.25 -22.46
N ASP A 85 0.18 -4.91 -23.73
CA ASP A 85 0.48 -5.88 -24.80
C ASP A 85 -0.52 -7.06 -24.89
N GLY A 86 -1.81 -6.77 -24.70
CA GLY A 86 -2.89 -7.78 -24.74
C GLY A 86 -2.91 -8.72 -23.52
N LYS A 87 -2.21 -8.37 -22.44
CA LYS A 87 -2.20 -9.10 -21.17
C LYS A 87 -2.67 -8.20 -20.05
N TYR A 88 -3.38 -8.79 -19.09
CA TYR A 88 -3.70 -8.10 -17.84
C TYR A 88 -2.53 -8.20 -16.88
N ILE A 89 -1.99 -7.05 -16.49
CA ILE A 89 -0.99 -6.95 -15.44
C ILE A 89 -1.57 -6.20 -14.24
N SER A 90 -1.05 -6.49 -13.05
CA SER A 90 -1.47 -5.79 -11.84
C SER A 90 -0.99 -4.34 -11.90
N LYS A 91 -1.91 -3.41 -11.65
CA LYS A 91 -1.54 -2.03 -11.30
C LYS A 91 -0.97 -2.09 -9.88
N TRP A 92 0.34 -1.95 -9.75
CA TRP A 92 1.04 -2.20 -8.48
C TRP A 92 0.67 -1.20 -7.39
N PHE A 93 0.67 0.08 -7.73
CA PHE A 93 0.26 1.15 -6.82
C PHE A 93 -0.08 2.40 -7.62
N ASP A 94 -1.14 3.09 -7.22
CA ASP A 94 -1.49 4.42 -7.71
C ASP A 94 -1.93 5.29 -6.53
N GLY A 95 -1.15 6.34 -6.25
CA GLY A 95 -1.39 7.25 -5.14
C GLY A 95 -0.11 7.77 -4.49
N GLU A 96 -0.27 8.50 -3.39
CA GLU A 96 0.85 8.98 -2.59
C GLU A 96 1.36 7.87 -1.66
N GLN A 97 2.60 7.42 -1.89
CA GLN A 97 3.20 6.35 -1.11
C GLN A 97 3.62 6.79 0.29
N LEU A 98 3.80 8.11 0.47
CA LEU A 98 4.15 8.72 1.75
C LEU A 98 2.87 9.14 2.48
N PRO A 99 2.78 8.93 3.80
CA PRO A 99 1.69 9.50 4.58
C PRO A 99 1.72 11.03 4.49
N ASP A 100 0.57 11.70 4.49
CA ASP A 100 0.54 13.16 4.64
C ASP A 100 1.10 13.54 6.01
N LEU A 101 1.68 14.73 6.14
CA LEU A 101 2.18 15.25 7.41
C LEU A 101 1.05 15.21 8.47
N GLN A 102 -0.18 15.45 8.05
CA GLN A 102 -1.38 15.43 8.89
C GLN A 102 -1.66 14.03 9.48
N ASP A 103 -1.47 12.97 8.67
CA ASP A 103 -1.64 11.57 9.09
C ASP A 103 -0.60 11.13 10.14
N ILE A 104 0.49 11.88 10.27
CA ILE A 104 1.60 11.62 11.20
C ILE A 104 1.45 12.48 12.47
N THR A 105 0.86 13.66 12.36
CA THR A 105 0.78 14.64 13.46
C THR A 105 -0.44 14.48 14.37
N ASP A 106 -1.49 13.78 13.94
CA ASP A 106 -2.69 13.59 14.77
C ASP A 106 -2.43 12.78 16.06
N ASP A 107 -1.32 12.03 16.13
CA ASP A 107 -0.86 11.29 17.31
C ASP A 107 0.23 12.00 18.12
N LEU A 108 0.72 13.17 17.68
CA LEU A 108 1.68 13.97 18.44
C LEU A 108 0.94 14.87 19.43
N PRO A 109 1.38 14.97 20.70
CA PRO A 109 0.80 15.92 21.63
C PRO A 109 0.93 17.32 21.02
N LYS A 110 -0.22 18.00 20.86
CA LYS A 110 -0.26 19.41 20.45
C LYS A 110 0.59 20.21 21.44
N ILE A 111 1.65 20.84 20.93
CA ILE A 111 2.54 21.74 21.67
C ILE A 111 1.77 23.02 22.01
#